data_AF-A0A4Q5S825-F1
#
_entry.id   AF-A0A4Q5S825-F1
#
_cell.length_a   1.000
_cell.length_b   1.000
_cell.length_c   1.000
_cell.angle_alpha   90.00
_cell.angle_beta   90.00
_cell.angle_gamma   90.00
#
_symmetry.space_group_name_H-M   'P 1'
#
loop_
_entity.id
_entity.type
_entity.pdbx_description
1 polymer ?
#
loop_
_entity_poly.entity_id
_entity_poly.type
_entity_poly.pdbx_seq_one_letter_code
_entity_poly.pdbx_strand_id
1 'polypeptide(L)'
;MKLQLTFAPEKLLPPIEHEHKLFLAGSCFTESIGERLAALKFDVMQNPNGIIYDPLSVTNSIISYIDRRQYAVSDLAEVNGLWHSWQHHGSFSAPSAEDVLKKVNDSQIKAHIFLQQAHWCFITLGSAFSYQLIESGDSVANCHKVPASKFTKRLLTIEEIKSSLDTCIHRLFHFNPRLRIIFTVSPVRYIRDGLIENNLSKARLIEVVQHLVSKFEGIHYFAAYEIVNDVLRDYRFFKEDLVHPSPQAIDYIFEEFSAAAFSDGAKALTSEIARLNSALQHRVLHPGTAAHQLFIEKIKSDIISLEHRFPNLDFTREKQNLSA
;
A
#
# COMPACT_ATOMS: atom_id res chain seq x y z
N MET A 1 21.79 22.04 17.32
CA MET A 1 20.64 21.51 18.09
C MET A 1 20.01 20.41 17.24
N LYS A 2 19.89 19.18 17.74
CA LYS A 2 19.19 18.10 17.01
C LYS A 2 17.69 18.41 17.13
N LEU A 3 17.07 18.85 16.02
CA LEU A 3 15.68 19.33 15.99
C LEU A 3 14.65 18.19 15.86
N GLN A 4 15.10 16.94 15.73
CA GLN A 4 14.25 15.77 15.57
C GLN A 4 14.18 14.96 16.87
N LEU A 5 12.97 14.49 17.20
CA LEU A 5 12.76 13.50 18.26
C LEU A 5 13.48 12.20 17.88
N THR A 6 14.11 11.56 18.85
CA THR A 6 14.69 10.22 18.63
C THR A 6 13.56 9.21 18.75
N PHE A 7 13.14 8.66 17.62
CA PHE A 7 12.15 7.59 17.51
C PHE A 7 12.76 6.50 16.62
N ALA A 8 12.67 5.25 17.04
CA ALA A 8 13.12 4.10 16.26
C ALA A 8 11.97 3.09 16.22
N PRO A 9 11.46 2.72 15.03
CA PRO A 9 10.44 1.70 14.93
C PRO A 9 10.91 0.36 15.49
N GLU A 10 9.97 -0.43 16.02
CA GLU A 10 10.27 -1.76 16.52
C GLU A 10 10.80 -2.66 15.39
N LYS A 11 11.84 -3.44 15.70
CA LYS A 11 12.40 -4.38 14.71
C LYS A 11 11.42 -5.52 14.44
N LEU A 12 11.21 -5.80 13.16
CA LEU A 12 10.34 -6.87 12.73
C LEU A 12 11.04 -8.22 12.89
N LEU A 13 10.36 -9.18 13.52
CA LEU A 13 10.87 -10.54 13.73
C LEU A 13 9.84 -11.59 13.25
N PRO A 14 10.17 -12.40 12.22
CA PRO A 14 11.39 -12.36 11.42
C PRO A 14 11.40 -11.11 10.52
N PRO A 15 12.58 -10.71 10.04
CA PRO A 15 12.68 -9.62 9.07
C PRO A 15 12.08 -10.00 7.71
N ILE A 16 11.80 -9.00 6.89
CA ILE A 16 11.42 -9.14 5.48
C ILE A 16 12.66 -9.37 4.62
N GLU A 17 12.52 -10.27 3.64
CA GLU A 17 13.52 -10.66 2.66
C GLU A 17 12.95 -10.54 1.24
N HIS A 18 13.81 -10.51 0.21
CA HIS A 18 13.35 -10.32 -1.18
C HIS A 18 12.57 -11.53 -1.74
N GLU A 19 12.71 -12.71 -1.13
CA GLU A 19 11.92 -13.90 -1.47
C GLU A 19 10.47 -13.84 -0.94
N HIS A 20 10.19 -12.94 0.01
CA HIS A 20 8.85 -12.79 0.56
C HIS A 20 7.91 -12.09 -0.42
N LYS A 21 6.73 -12.69 -0.59
CA LYS A 21 5.57 -12.07 -1.23
C LYS A 21 4.88 -11.10 -0.27
N LEU A 22 4.78 -9.84 -0.68
CA LEU A 22 4.21 -8.75 0.12
C LEU A 22 2.86 -8.34 -0.48
N PHE A 23 1.78 -8.60 0.24
CA PHE A 23 0.44 -8.13 -0.12
C PHE A 23 0.18 -6.80 0.58
N LEU A 24 -0.27 -5.78 -0.12
CA LEU A 24 -0.54 -4.47 0.47
C LEU A 24 -1.94 -4.00 0.12
N ALA A 25 -2.72 -3.61 1.13
CA ALA A 25 -4.06 -3.06 0.97
C ALA A 25 -4.25 -1.81 1.84
N GLY A 26 -4.88 -0.78 1.30
CA GLY A 26 -5.26 0.40 2.06
C GLY A 26 -5.19 1.72 1.29
N SER A 27 -4.94 2.78 2.05
CA SER A 27 -4.94 4.18 1.55
C SER A 27 -3.92 4.43 0.43
N CYS A 28 -3.93 5.63 -0.16
CA CYS A 28 -2.94 6.03 -1.17
C CYS A 28 -1.48 5.96 -0.69
N PHE A 29 -1.24 6.01 0.62
CA PHE A 29 0.09 5.79 1.19
C PHE A 29 0.64 4.39 0.88
N THR A 30 -0.24 3.38 0.77
CA THR A 30 0.13 2.03 0.35
C THR A 30 0.78 2.02 -1.03
N GLU A 31 0.26 2.80 -1.99
CA GLU A 31 0.84 2.85 -3.34
C GLU A 31 2.24 3.47 -3.32
N SER A 32 2.44 4.54 -2.55
CA SER A 32 3.76 5.18 -2.43
C SER A 32 4.84 4.25 -1.85
N ILE A 33 4.49 3.42 -0.86
CA ILE A 33 5.41 2.44 -0.27
C ILE A 33 5.56 1.22 -1.18
N GLY A 34 4.45 0.74 -1.74
CA GLY A 34 4.45 -0.40 -2.65
C GLY A 34 5.28 -0.15 -3.91
N GLU A 35 5.15 1.01 -4.56
CA GLU A 35 5.94 1.37 -5.73
C GLU A 35 7.45 1.33 -5.43
N ARG A 36 7.86 1.76 -4.23
CA ARG A 36 9.26 1.68 -3.79
C ARG A 36 9.71 0.24 -3.60
N LEU A 37 8.91 -0.59 -2.95
CA LEU A 37 9.19 -2.02 -2.79
C LEU A 37 9.33 -2.70 -4.16
N ALA A 38 8.42 -2.42 -5.10
CA ALA A 38 8.48 -2.94 -6.47
C ALA A 38 9.74 -2.48 -7.22
N ALA A 39 10.09 -1.18 -7.12
CA ALA A 39 11.30 -0.64 -7.73
C ALA A 39 12.58 -1.29 -7.15
N LEU A 40 12.52 -1.76 -5.92
CA LEU A 40 13.58 -2.50 -5.23
C LEU A 40 13.48 -4.02 -5.42
N LYS A 41 12.65 -4.47 -6.36
CA LYS A 41 12.48 -5.88 -6.77
C LYS A 41 11.88 -6.81 -5.70
N PHE A 42 11.18 -6.27 -4.71
CA PHE A 42 10.30 -7.10 -3.89
C PHE A 42 9.10 -7.57 -4.71
N ASP A 43 8.65 -8.81 -4.46
CA ASP A 43 7.44 -9.36 -5.06
C ASP A 43 6.21 -8.81 -4.33
N VAL A 44 5.52 -7.85 -4.96
CA VAL A 44 4.44 -7.10 -4.33
C VAL A 44 3.13 -7.16 -5.11
N MET A 45 2.02 -7.28 -4.40
CA MET A 45 0.68 -7.04 -4.93
C MET A 45 0.01 -5.93 -4.13
N GLN A 46 -0.37 -4.85 -4.81
CA GLN A 46 -0.87 -3.63 -4.17
C GLN A 46 -2.32 -3.39 -4.55
N ASN A 47 -3.13 -3.03 -3.55
CA ASN A 47 -4.48 -2.52 -3.66
C ASN A 47 -5.31 -3.20 -4.76
N PRO A 48 -5.68 -4.49 -4.63
CA PRO A 48 -6.41 -5.19 -5.69
C PRO A 48 -7.82 -4.65 -5.95
N ASN A 49 -8.38 -3.87 -5.01
CA ASN A 49 -9.60 -3.08 -5.20
C ASN A 49 -9.32 -1.59 -5.52
N GLY A 50 -8.05 -1.23 -5.69
CA GLY A 50 -7.57 0.15 -5.70
C GLY A 50 -7.57 0.79 -4.30
N ILE A 51 -7.36 2.10 -4.24
CA ILE A 51 -7.26 2.83 -2.98
C ILE A 51 -8.58 2.78 -2.21
N ILE A 52 -8.53 2.17 -1.02
CA ILE A 52 -9.62 2.08 -0.05
C ILE A 52 -9.03 2.32 1.34
N TYR A 53 -9.69 3.11 2.19
CA TYR A 53 -9.01 3.65 3.37
C TYR A 53 -9.76 3.49 4.69
N ASP A 54 -11.03 3.12 4.68
CA ASP A 54 -11.75 2.81 5.91
C ASP A 54 -11.66 1.33 6.28
N PRO A 55 -11.69 0.99 7.59
CA PRO A 55 -11.55 -0.38 8.05
C PRO A 55 -12.55 -1.36 7.44
N LEU A 56 -13.83 -0.99 7.30
CA LEU A 56 -14.85 -1.89 6.79
C LEU A 56 -14.59 -2.24 5.33
N SER A 57 -14.31 -1.25 4.49
CA SER A 57 -14.00 -1.46 3.07
C SER A 57 -12.75 -2.32 2.88
N VAL A 58 -11.69 -2.05 3.66
CA VAL A 58 -10.44 -2.83 3.61
C VAL A 58 -10.68 -4.29 4.01
N THR A 59 -11.42 -4.53 5.10
CA THR A 59 -11.71 -5.92 5.51
C THR A 59 -12.65 -6.62 4.54
N ASN A 60 -13.63 -5.92 3.99
CA ASN A 60 -14.57 -6.48 3.01
C ASN A 60 -13.85 -6.90 1.72
N SER A 61 -12.86 -6.12 1.27
CA SER A 61 -12.06 -6.50 0.09
C SER A 61 -11.19 -7.72 0.39
N ILE A 62 -10.54 -7.76 1.56
CA ILE A 62 -9.72 -8.93 1.95
C ILE A 62 -10.58 -10.20 2.04
N ILE A 63 -11.72 -10.12 2.73
CA ILE A 63 -12.65 -11.23 2.86
C ILE A 63 -13.17 -11.68 1.49
N SER A 64 -13.46 -10.74 0.58
CA SER A 64 -13.91 -11.11 -0.77
C SER A 64 -12.83 -11.91 -1.52
N TYR A 65 -11.54 -11.57 -1.35
CA TYR A 65 -10.44 -12.35 -1.94
C TYR A 65 -10.43 -13.76 -1.37
N ILE A 66 -10.49 -13.90 -0.05
CA ILE A 66 -10.52 -15.20 0.65
C ILE A 66 -11.66 -16.07 0.10
N ASP A 67 -12.85 -15.49 -0.04
CA ASP A 67 -14.07 -16.17 -0.50
C ASP A 67 -14.14 -16.38 -2.02
N ARG A 68 -13.13 -15.93 -2.79
CA ARG A 68 -13.14 -15.98 -4.27
C ARG A 68 -14.42 -15.40 -4.86
N ARG A 69 -14.95 -14.31 -4.28
CA ARG A 69 -16.19 -13.69 -4.74
C ARG A 69 -16.12 -13.42 -6.24
N GLN A 70 -17.12 -13.86 -7.00
CA GLN A 70 -17.28 -13.45 -8.39
C GLN A 70 -18.28 -12.30 -8.45
N TYR A 71 -17.88 -11.20 -9.08
CA TYR A 71 -18.74 -10.04 -9.30
C TYR A 71 -19.53 -10.24 -10.61
N ALA A 72 -20.81 -9.87 -10.57
CA ALA A 72 -21.73 -9.90 -11.70
C ALA A 72 -22.26 -8.49 -12.01
N VAL A 73 -23.00 -8.33 -13.11
CA VAL A 73 -23.58 -7.03 -13.51
C VAL A 73 -24.46 -6.42 -12.41
N SER A 74 -25.12 -7.26 -11.61
CA SER A 74 -25.93 -6.83 -10.45
C SER A 74 -25.12 -6.19 -9.32
N ASP A 75 -23.79 -6.38 -9.29
CA ASP A 75 -22.89 -5.73 -8.33
C ASP A 75 -22.38 -4.37 -8.83
N LEU A 76 -22.77 -3.96 -10.04
CA LEU A 76 -22.35 -2.72 -10.67
C LEU A 76 -23.47 -1.68 -10.69
N ALA A 77 -23.06 -0.42 -10.72
CA ALA A 77 -23.95 0.72 -10.94
C ALA A 77 -23.40 1.57 -12.08
N GLU A 78 -24.29 2.00 -12.98
CA GLU A 78 -23.97 2.97 -14.01
C GLU A 78 -24.23 4.38 -13.48
N VAL A 79 -23.20 5.24 -13.54
CA VAL A 79 -23.31 6.65 -13.18
C VAL A 79 -22.58 7.50 -14.21
N ASN A 80 -23.27 8.46 -14.82
CA ASN A 80 -22.71 9.38 -15.81
C ASN A 80 -22.00 8.69 -17.00
N GLY A 81 -22.55 7.57 -17.50
CA GLY A 81 -22.00 6.82 -18.63
C GLY A 81 -20.77 5.97 -18.30
N LEU A 82 -20.47 5.76 -17.02
CA LEU A 82 -19.45 4.84 -16.54
C LEU A 82 -20.08 3.79 -15.63
N TRP A 83 -19.62 2.56 -15.76
CA TRP A 83 -19.92 1.47 -14.86
C TRP A 83 -18.93 1.43 -13.71
N HIS A 84 -19.44 1.17 -12.52
CA HIS A 84 -18.68 1.20 -11.27
C HIS A 84 -19.05 0.02 -10.38
N SER A 85 -18.08 -0.50 -9.63
CA SER A 85 -18.37 -1.25 -8.41
C SER A 85 -18.18 -0.34 -7.21
N TRP A 86 -19.18 -0.26 -6.32
CA TRP A 86 -19.07 0.52 -5.08
C TRP A 86 -17.97 0.02 -4.14
N GLN A 87 -17.48 -1.20 -4.36
CA GLN A 87 -16.41 -1.83 -3.58
C GLN A 87 -15.01 -1.60 -4.16
N HIS A 88 -14.90 -0.90 -5.29
CA HIS A 88 -13.64 -0.67 -5.99
C HIS A 88 -13.37 0.81 -6.22
N HIS A 89 -12.09 1.17 -6.31
CA HIS A 89 -11.64 2.50 -6.67
C HIS A 89 -12.06 2.86 -8.11
N GLY A 90 -12.17 4.16 -8.39
CA GLY A 90 -12.55 4.68 -9.69
C GLY A 90 -11.68 4.20 -10.87
N SER A 91 -10.44 3.77 -10.62
CA SER A 91 -9.55 3.19 -11.64
C SER A 91 -10.07 1.89 -12.28
N PHE A 92 -11.02 1.20 -11.64
CA PHE A 92 -11.67 0.01 -12.19
C PHE A 92 -12.86 0.35 -13.11
N SER A 93 -13.30 1.61 -13.11
CA SER A 93 -14.48 2.04 -13.85
C SER A 93 -14.21 2.05 -15.36
N ALA A 94 -15.24 1.78 -16.14
CA ALA A 94 -15.17 1.79 -17.61
C ALA A 94 -16.55 2.08 -18.23
N PRO A 95 -16.61 2.50 -19.50
CA PRO A 95 -17.89 2.70 -20.19
C PRO A 95 -18.70 1.41 -20.42
N SER A 96 -18.09 0.23 -20.32
CA SER A 96 -18.75 -1.08 -20.47
C SER A 96 -18.75 -1.84 -19.14
N ALA A 97 -19.88 -2.44 -18.81
CA ALA A 97 -20.01 -3.33 -17.64
C ALA A 97 -19.07 -4.53 -17.75
N GLU A 98 -18.95 -5.11 -18.95
CA GLU A 98 -18.09 -6.26 -19.24
C GLU A 98 -16.63 -5.95 -18.95
N ASP A 99 -16.15 -4.76 -19.35
CA ASP A 99 -14.78 -4.31 -19.07
C ASP A 99 -14.52 -4.15 -17.57
N VAL A 100 -15.49 -3.60 -16.82
CA VAL A 100 -15.39 -3.48 -15.35
C VAL A 100 -15.34 -4.87 -14.72
N LEU A 101 -16.28 -5.76 -15.07
CA LEU A 101 -16.33 -7.11 -14.54
C LEU A 101 -15.06 -7.89 -14.83
N LYS A 102 -14.50 -7.76 -16.05
CA LYS A 102 -13.24 -8.39 -16.40
C LYS A 102 -12.11 -7.89 -15.51
N LYS A 103 -11.94 -6.57 -15.38
CA LYS A 103 -10.86 -5.98 -14.54
C LYS A 103 -11.00 -6.40 -13.08
N VAL A 104 -12.21 -6.30 -12.53
CA VAL A 104 -12.51 -6.64 -11.13
C VAL A 104 -12.26 -8.12 -10.87
N ASN A 105 -12.85 -9.03 -11.66
CA ASN A 105 -12.72 -10.46 -11.44
C ASN A 105 -11.29 -10.97 -11.72
N ASP A 106 -10.58 -10.42 -12.72
CA ASP A 106 -9.18 -10.75 -12.95
C ASP A 106 -8.30 -10.33 -11.76
N SER A 107 -8.53 -9.12 -11.22
CA SER A 107 -7.83 -8.64 -10.02
C SER A 107 -8.14 -9.51 -8.81
N GLN A 108 -9.41 -9.90 -8.64
CA GLN A 108 -9.90 -10.75 -7.57
C GLN A 108 -9.19 -12.12 -7.55
N ILE A 109 -9.09 -12.77 -8.71
CA ILE A 109 -8.43 -14.07 -8.84
C ILE A 109 -6.94 -13.95 -8.51
N LYS A 110 -6.27 -12.91 -9.04
CA LYS A 110 -4.86 -12.65 -8.75
C LYS A 110 -4.64 -12.40 -7.26
N ALA A 111 -5.52 -11.60 -6.63
CA ALA A 111 -5.46 -11.28 -5.20
C ALA A 111 -5.61 -12.53 -4.35
N HIS A 112 -6.57 -13.40 -4.68
CA HIS A 112 -6.77 -14.67 -4.00
C HIS A 112 -5.49 -15.52 -4.03
N ILE A 113 -4.95 -15.77 -5.22
CA ILE A 113 -3.77 -16.62 -5.40
C ILE A 113 -2.55 -16.02 -4.69
N PHE A 114 -2.34 -14.70 -4.82
CA PHE A 114 -1.22 -14.03 -4.19
C PHE A 114 -1.32 -14.10 -2.66
N LEU A 115 -2.50 -13.82 -2.10
CA LEU A 115 -2.73 -13.81 -0.66
C LEU A 115 -2.53 -15.20 -0.02
N GLN A 116 -2.80 -16.29 -0.74
CA GLN A 116 -2.47 -17.66 -0.29
C GLN A 116 -0.96 -17.90 -0.13
N GLN A 117 -0.14 -17.20 -0.91
CA GLN A 117 1.31 -17.36 -0.95
C GLN A 117 2.05 -16.21 -0.24
N ALA A 118 1.32 -15.18 0.17
CA ALA A 118 1.88 -14.01 0.83
C ALA A 118 2.53 -14.40 2.15
N HIS A 119 3.67 -13.79 2.43
CA HIS A 119 4.36 -13.92 3.71
C HIS A 119 3.97 -12.76 4.63
N TRP A 120 3.74 -11.58 4.03
CA TRP A 120 3.37 -10.36 4.72
C TRP A 120 2.14 -9.73 4.08
N CYS A 121 1.20 -9.29 4.92
CA CYS A 121 0.05 -8.48 4.55
C CYS A 121 0.12 -7.12 5.24
N PHE A 122 0.24 -6.05 4.46
CA PHE A 122 0.24 -4.68 4.93
C PHE A 122 -1.18 -4.13 4.87
N ILE A 123 -1.67 -3.64 6.00
CA ILE A 123 -2.98 -3.02 6.11
C ILE A 123 -2.81 -1.56 6.53
N THR A 124 -2.98 -0.66 5.57
CA THR A 124 -2.82 0.80 5.78
C THR A 124 -4.17 1.47 5.94
N LEU A 125 -4.57 1.78 7.17
CA LEU A 125 -5.84 2.42 7.47
C LEU A 125 -5.72 3.94 7.35
N GLY A 126 -6.63 4.58 6.61
CA GLY A 126 -6.61 6.01 6.36
C GLY A 126 -7.61 6.81 7.20
N SER A 127 -8.87 6.38 7.29
CA SER A 127 -9.90 7.10 8.04
C SER A 127 -10.93 6.14 8.62
N ALA A 128 -11.38 6.36 9.84
CA ALA A 128 -12.52 5.67 10.46
C ALA A 128 -13.88 6.17 9.96
N PHE A 129 -13.94 7.10 8.99
CA PHE A 129 -15.19 7.48 8.35
C PHE A 129 -15.57 6.48 7.25
N SER A 130 -16.77 5.90 7.37
CA SER A 130 -17.37 5.04 6.35
C SER A 130 -18.52 5.75 5.65
N TYR A 131 -18.81 5.32 4.42
CA TYR A 131 -19.92 5.82 3.62
C TYR A 131 -20.88 4.68 3.30
N GLN A 132 -22.18 4.98 3.32
CA GLN A 132 -23.24 4.05 2.95
C GLN A 132 -24.19 4.71 1.96
N LEU A 133 -24.67 3.95 0.97
CA LEU A 133 -25.74 4.40 0.09
C LEU A 133 -27.04 4.53 0.88
N ILE A 134 -27.72 5.67 0.73
CA ILE A 134 -29.00 5.89 1.43
C ILE A 134 -30.09 4.95 0.91
N GLU A 135 -30.09 4.68 -0.40
CA GLU A 135 -31.14 3.90 -1.06
C GLU A 135 -31.14 2.43 -0.67
N SER A 136 -29.97 1.79 -0.65
CA SER A 136 -29.84 0.36 -0.34
C SER A 136 -29.35 0.08 1.09
N GLY A 137 -28.73 1.06 1.75
CA GLY A 137 -28.04 0.86 3.03
C GLY A 137 -26.65 0.22 2.90
N ASP A 138 -26.20 -0.09 1.68
CA ASP A 138 -24.93 -0.77 1.44
C ASP A 138 -23.73 0.13 1.76
N SER A 139 -22.72 -0.45 2.40
CA SER A 139 -21.42 0.21 2.58
C SER A 139 -20.70 0.35 1.24
N VAL A 140 -20.07 1.50 1.02
CA VAL A 140 -19.30 1.78 -0.19
C VAL A 140 -17.86 2.14 0.14
N ALA A 141 -16.93 1.58 -0.63
CA ALA A 141 -15.51 1.87 -0.54
C ALA A 141 -15.10 3.11 -1.35
N ASN A 142 -15.88 3.43 -2.39
CA ASN A 142 -15.67 4.62 -3.21
C ASN A 142 -17.02 5.24 -3.61
N CYS A 143 -17.16 6.55 -3.45
CA CYS A 143 -18.38 7.27 -3.82
C CYS A 143 -18.44 7.64 -5.32
N HIS A 144 -17.40 7.35 -6.11
CA HIS A 144 -17.34 7.58 -7.57
C HIS A 144 -17.74 8.99 -8.03
N LYS A 145 -17.40 10.00 -7.22
CA LYS A 145 -17.77 11.42 -7.43
C LYS A 145 -19.29 11.66 -7.52
N VAL A 146 -20.11 10.72 -7.08
CA VAL A 146 -21.55 10.88 -6.94
C VAL A 146 -21.85 11.89 -5.82
N PRO A 147 -22.91 12.72 -5.94
CA PRO A 147 -23.22 13.75 -4.94
C PRO A 147 -23.32 13.20 -3.52
N ALA A 148 -22.73 13.91 -2.56
CA ALA A 148 -22.69 13.49 -1.15
C ALA A 148 -24.09 13.26 -0.54
N SER A 149 -25.13 13.92 -1.07
CA SER A 149 -26.53 13.73 -0.65
C SER A 149 -27.08 12.32 -0.90
N LYS A 150 -26.38 11.48 -1.67
CA LYS A 150 -26.72 10.07 -1.89
C LYS A 150 -26.14 9.14 -0.82
N PHE A 151 -25.29 9.66 0.07
CA PHE A 151 -24.55 8.86 1.04
C PHE A 151 -24.77 9.35 2.46
N THR A 152 -24.84 8.39 3.38
CA THR A 152 -24.68 8.65 4.80
C THR A 152 -23.21 8.48 5.16
N LYS A 153 -22.57 9.56 5.59
CA LYS A 153 -21.22 9.52 6.16
C LYS A 153 -21.32 9.34 7.67
N ARG A 154 -20.61 8.37 8.23
CA ARG A 154 -20.57 8.14 9.68
C ARG A 154 -19.16 7.80 10.16
N LEU A 155 -18.83 8.23 11.36
CA LEU A 155 -17.61 7.84 12.04
C LEU A 155 -17.82 6.49 12.73
N LEU A 156 -17.11 5.46 12.28
CA LEU A 156 -17.19 4.11 12.83
C LEU A 156 -16.80 4.10 14.31
N THR A 157 -17.55 3.37 15.12
CA THR A 157 -17.22 3.16 16.53
C THR A 157 -15.99 2.25 16.67
N ILE A 158 -15.34 2.31 17.84
CA ILE A 158 -14.19 1.45 18.16
C ILE A 158 -14.57 -0.02 18.04
N GLU A 159 -15.74 -0.42 18.55
CA GLU A 159 -16.22 -1.80 18.49
C GLU A 159 -16.50 -2.29 17.06
N GLU A 160 -17.05 -1.43 16.19
CA GLU A 160 -17.24 -1.80 14.78
C GLU A 160 -15.91 -2.04 14.07
N ILE A 161 -14.92 -1.15 14.26
CA ILE A 161 -13.59 -1.28 13.67
C ILE A 161 -12.91 -2.54 14.20
N LYS A 162 -12.94 -2.73 15.52
CA LYS A 162 -12.35 -3.89 16.20
C LYS A 162 -12.99 -5.18 15.71
N SER A 163 -14.32 -5.29 15.73
CA SER A 163 -15.03 -6.49 15.27
C SER A 163 -14.72 -6.85 13.82
N SER A 164 -14.64 -5.84 12.94
CA SER A 164 -14.35 -6.07 11.52
C SER A 164 -12.93 -6.55 11.29
N LEU A 165 -11.94 -5.88 11.90
CA LEU A 165 -10.53 -6.24 11.78
C LEU A 165 -10.24 -7.59 12.45
N ASP A 166 -10.80 -7.85 13.62
CA ASP A 166 -10.64 -9.11 14.36
C ASP A 166 -11.15 -10.30 13.54
N THR A 167 -12.35 -10.17 12.97
CA THR A 167 -12.93 -11.19 12.07
C THR A 167 -12.05 -11.39 10.84
N CYS A 168 -11.59 -10.29 10.22
CA CYS A 168 -10.71 -10.35 9.06
C CYS A 168 -9.38 -11.05 9.37
N ILE A 169 -8.76 -10.77 10.52
CA ILE A 169 -7.52 -11.40 10.97
C ILE A 169 -7.72 -12.91 11.16
N HIS A 170 -8.79 -13.32 11.85
CA HIS A 170 -9.10 -14.75 12.02
C HIS A 170 -9.28 -15.46 10.68
N ARG A 171 -9.99 -14.82 9.72
CA ARG A 171 -10.17 -15.36 8.37
C ARG A 171 -8.86 -15.42 7.59
N LEU A 172 -8.01 -14.41 7.70
CA LEU A 172 -6.69 -14.37 7.07
C LEU A 172 -5.78 -15.49 7.59
N PHE A 173 -5.67 -15.68 8.90
CA PHE A 173 -4.84 -16.74 9.47
C PHE A 173 -5.39 -18.13 9.22
N HIS A 174 -6.72 -18.31 9.14
CA HIS A 174 -7.30 -19.57 8.69
C HIS A 174 -6.95 -19.85 7.22
N PHE A 175 -7.01 -18.82 6.37
CA PHE A 175 -6.74 -18.92 4.94
C PHE A 175 -5.26 -19.13 4.61
N ASN A 176 -4.38 -18.45 5.34
CA ASN A 176 -2.92 -18.55 5.23
C ASN A 176 -2.29 -18.52 6.64
N PRO A 177 -2.06 -19.68 7.26
CA PRO A 177 -1.53 -19.77 8.63
C PRO A 177 -0.10 -19.25 8.81
N ARG A 178 0.63 -19.02 7.72
CA ARG A 178 2.01 -18.49 7.77
C ARG A 178 2.05 -16.97 7.59
N LEU A 179 0.92 -16.35 7.28
CA LEU A 179 0.84 -14.93 7.01
C LEU A 179 1.15 -14.13 8.27
N ARG A 180 1.93 -13.07 8.12
CA ARG A 180 2.13 -12.03 9.13
C ARG A 180 1.51 -10.74 8.68
N ILE A 181 1.06 -9.91 9.62
CA ILE A 181 0.34 -8.68 9.32
C ILE A 181 1.14 -7.49 9.84
N ILE A 182 1.26 -6.45 9.02
CA ILE A 182 1.76 -5.15 9.44
C ILE A 182 0.63 -4.14 9.27
N PHE A 183 0.14 -3.62 10.38
CA PHE A 183 -0.73 -2.45 10.36
C PHE A 183 0.10 -1.18 10.29
N THR A 184 -0.45 -0.18 9.61
CA THR A 184 0.01 1.21 9.73
C THR A 184 -1.20 2.12 9.62
N VAL A 185 -1.18 3.23 10.36
CA VAL A 185 -2.12 4.31 10.13
C VAL A 185 -1.50 5.28 9.13
N SER A 186 -2.25 5.63 8.09
CA SER A 186 -1.77 6.51 7.03
C SER A 186 -1.43 7.89 7.60
N PRO A 187 -0.27 8.48 7.25
CA PRO A 187 0.06 9.84 7.65
C PRO A 187 -0.74 10.92 6.90
N VAL A 188 -1.51 10.56 5.88
CA VAL A 188 -2.33 11.50 5.10
C VAL A 188 -3.42 12.13 5.97
N ARG A 189 -3.54 13.46 5.89
CA ARG A 189 -4.50 14.25 6.68
C ARG A 189 -5.83 14.42 5.94
N TYR A 190 -6.90 13.80 6.42
CA TYR A 190 -8.23 13.92 5.81
C TYR A 190 -8.95 15.20 6.29
N ILE A 191 -8.33 16.37 6.05
CA ILE A 191 -8.83 17.67 6.55
C ILE A 191 -10.22 18.05 6.01
N ARG A 192 -10.66 17.43 4.91
CA ARG A 192 -12.02 17.58 4.37
C ARG A 192 -13.09 17.09 5.35
N ASP A 193 -12.73 16.20 6.26
CA ASP A 193 -13.61 15.70 7.30
C ASP A 193 -13.71 16.67 8.49
N GLY A 194 -12.79 17.63 8.59
CA GLY A 194 -12.56 18.51 9.74
C GLY A 194 -11.32 18.10 10.55
N LEU A 195 -10.67 19.06 11.22
CA LEU A 195 -9.42 18.82 11.94
C LEU A 195 -9.64 17.93 13.18
N ILE A 196 -10.71 18.21 13.93
CA ILE A 196 -11.07 17.44 15.13
C ILE A 196 -11.48 16.03 14.71
N GLU A 197 -12.29 15.94 13.66
CA GLU A 197 -12.80 14.71 13.07
C GLU A 197 -11.68 13.82 12.52
N ASN A 198 -10.71 14.39 11.82
CA ASN A 198 -9.53 13.67 11.38
C ASN A 198 -8.76 13.10 12.57
N ASN A 199 -8.48 13.90 13.61
CA ASN A 199 -7.73 13.43 14.76
C ASN A 199 -8.49 12.35 15.56
N LEU A 200 -9.80 12.52 15.74
CA LEU A 200 -10.65 11.50 16.37
C LEU A 200 -10.67 10.21 15.56
N SER A 201 -10.76 10.32 14.23
CA SER A 201 -10.69 9.20 13.29
C SER A 201 -9.37 8.45 13.43
N LYS A 202 -8.22 9.14 13.40
CA LYS A 202 -6.89 8.53 13.59
C LYS A 202 -6.73 7.90 14.98
N ALA A 203 -7.20 8.57 16.04
CA ALA A 203 -7.13 8.04 17.40
C ALA A 203 -7.86 6.70 17.53
N ARG A 204 -9.07 6.57 16.97
CA ARG A 204 -9.82 5.30 16.96
C ARG A 204 -9.06 4.20 16.21
N LEU A 205 -8.46 4.52 15.06
CA LEU A 205 -7.67 3.56 14.30
C LEU A 205 -6.44 3.08 15.09
N ILE A 206 -5.70 4.01 15.69
CA ILE A 206 -4.51 3.71 16.49
C ILE A 206 -4.91 2.83 17.69
N GLU A 207 -5.93 3.22 18.45
CA GLU A 207 -6.41 2.47 19.62
C GLU A 207 -6.75 1.01 19.26
N VAL A 208 -7.54 0.81 18.21
CA VAL A 208 -7.94 -0.54 17.79
C VAL A 208 -6.75 -1.34 17.27
N VAL A 209 -5.88 -0.73 16.45
CA VAL A 209 -4.68 -1.42 15.93
C VAL A 209 -3.76 -1.85 17.07
N GLN A 210 -3.52 -0.99 18.07
CA GLN A 210 -2.71 -1.35 19.24
C GLN A 210 -3.35 -2.48 20.03
N HIS A 211 -4.68 -2.48 20.20
CA HIS A 211 -5.39 -3.59 20.81
C HIS A 211 -5.16 -4.90 20.05
N LEU A 212 -5.27 -4.90 18.73
CA LEU A 212 -5.09 -6.10 17.90
C LEU A 212 -3.64 -6.61 17.91
N VAL A 213 -2.66 -5.70 17.85
CA VAL A 213 -1.23 -6.04 17.97
C VAL A 213 -0.93 -6.69 19.32
N SER A 214 -1.56 -6.23 20.40
CA SER A 214 -1.40 -6.86 21.72
C SER A 214 -2.11 -8.21 21.86
N LYS A 215 -3.18 -8.44 21.08
CA LYS A 215 -4.04 -9.62 21.15
C LYS A 215 -3.48 -10.81 20.36
N PHE A 216 -2.84 -10.56 19.22
CA PHE A 216 -2.43 -11.60 18.27
C PHE A 216 -0.91 -11.65 18.07
N GLU A 217 -0.35 -12.86 18.03
CA GLU A 217 1.02 -13.06 17.56
C GLU A 217 1.12 -12.87 16.04
N GLY A 218 2.30 -12.45 15.55
CA GLY A 218 2.55 -12.26 14.12
C GLY A 218 1.88 -11.02 13.50
N ILE A 219 1.34 -10.13 14.34
CA ILE A 219 0.81 -8.82 13.95
C ILE A 219 1.72 -7.73 14.51
N HIS A 220 2.06 -6.75 13.67
CA HIS A 220 2.96 -5.66 14.01
C HIS A 220 2.35 -4.31 13.64
N TYR A 221 2.82 -3.24 14.26
CA TYR A 221 2.48 -1.87 13.91
C TYR A 221 3.70 -1.11 13.42
N PHE A 222 3.57 -0.47 12.25
CA PHE A 222 4.56 0.49 11.77
C PHE A 222 4.00 1.91 11.91
N ALA A 223 4.73 2.76 12.63
CA ALA A 223 4.29 4.08 13.10
C ALA A 223 4.47 5.20 12.05
N ALA A 224 3.98 5.01 10.82
CA ALA A 224 4.15 6.01 9.76
C ALA A 224 3.45 7.34 10.08
N TYR A 225 2.30 7.30 10.74
CA TYR A 225 1.54 8.49 11.15
C TYR A 225 2.33 9.34 12.16
N GLU A 226 2.91 8.71 13.17
CA GLU A 226 3.68 9.33 14.23
C GLU A 226 5.02 9.87 13.70
N ILE A 227 5.69 9.13 12.81
CA ILE A 227 6.90 9.63 12.13
C ILE A 227 6.61 10.97 11.43
N VAL A 228 5.53 11.05 10.65
CA VAL A 228 5.21 12.29 9.93
C VAL A 228 4.81 13.42 10.88
N ASN A 229 3.95 13.15 11.86
CA ASN A 229 3.41 14.21 12.70
C ASN A 229 4.37 14.66 13.80
N ASP A 230 5.16 13.76 14.37
CA ASP A 230 5.97 14.02 15.57
C ASP A 230 7.48 14.10 15.26
N VAL A 231 8.00 13.26 14.36
CA VAL A 231 9.44 13.26 14.02
C VAL A 231 9.77 14.28 12.93
N LEU A 232 8.97 14.32 11.86
CA LEU A 232 9.19 15.23 10.72
C LEU A 232 8.63 16.64 10.98
N ARG A 233 7.47 16.76 11.65
CA ARG A 233 6.88 17.96 12.30
C ARG A 233 6.93 19.32 11.55
N ASP A 234 7.20 19.35 10.25
CA ASP A 234 7.39 20.56 9.46
C ASP A 234 6.61 20.48 8.13
N TYR A 235 6.01 21.59 7.71
CA TYR A 235 5.23 21.66 6.46
C TYR A 235 6.04 21.32 5.20
N ARG A 236 7.37 21.45 5.22
CA ARG A 236 8.25 21.00 4.12
C ARG A 236 8.10 19.51 3.79
N PHE A 237 7.60 18.72 4.73
CA PHE A 237 7.35 17.29 4.58
C PHE A 237 5.96 16.98 4.05
N PHE A 238 5.20 17.99 3.62
CA PHE A 238 3.93 17.83 2.93
C PHE A 238 4.02 18.36 1.49
N LYS A 239 3.18 17.81 0.60
CA LYS A 239 2.99 18.35 -0.76
C LYS A 239 2.28 19.70 -0.69
N GLU A 240 2.12 20.34 -1.85
CA GLU A 240 1.44 21.63 -1.99
C GLU A 240 0.01 21.64 -1.44
N ASP A 241 -0.65 20.47 -1.37
CA ASP A 241 -1.97 20.32 -0.76
C ASP A 241 -1.98 20.31 0.78
N LEU A 242 -0.79 20.34 1.40
CA LEU A 242 -0.56 20.33 2.85
C LEU A 242 -1.18 19.13 3.59
N VAL A 243 -1.51 18.07 2.84
CA VAL A 243 -2.25 16.90 3.31
C VAL A 243 -1.46 15.62 3.09
N HIS A 244 -0.88 15.46 1.92
CA HIS A 244 -0.10 14.28 1.57
C HIS A 244 1.38 14.50 1.93
N PRO A 245 2.09 13.48 2.41
CA PRO A 245 3.53 13.60 2.62
C PRO A 245 4.27 13.89 1.31
N SER A 246 5.30 14.73 1.37
CA SER A 246 6.17 15.05 0.24
C SER A 246 7.06 13.84 -0.11
N PRO A 247 7.66 13.80 -1.32
CA PRO A 247 8.60 12.73 -1.68
C PRO A 247 9.70 12.51 -0.64
N GLN A 248 10.27 13.60 -0.11
CA GLN A 248 11.27 13.57 0.96
C GLN A 248 10.75 12.90 2.23
N ALA A 249 9.48 13.15 2.61
CA ALA A 249 8.88 12.49 3.76
C ALA A 249 8.68 11.00 3.50
N ILE A 250 8.23 10.62 2.30
CA ILE A 250 8.09 9.21 1.93
C ILE A 250 9.47 8.51 1.93
N ASP A 251 10.53 9.15 1.42
CA ASP A 251 11.91 8.63 1.47
C ASP A 251 12.31 8.33 2.92
N TYR A 252 12.14 9.31 3.81
CA TYR A 252 12.47 9.16 5.22
C TYR A 252 11.70 8.01 5.89
N ILE A 253 10.38 7.94 5.66
CA ILE A 253 9.56 6.85 6.23
C ILE A 253 10.02 5.48 5.69
N PHE A 254 10.38 5.40 4.40
CA PHE A 254 10.86 4.17 3.80
C PHE A 254 12.23 3.75 4.33
N GLU A 255 13.11 4.71 4.64
CA GLU A 255 14.38 4.45 5.32
C GLU A 255 14.17 3.88 6.73
N GLU A 256 13.30 4.50 7.53
CA GLU A 256 12.93 4.00 8.87
C GLU A 256 12.29 2.62 8.80
N PHE A 257 11.40 2.40 7.84
CA PHE A 257 10.79 1.09 7.58
C PHE A 257 11.84 0.05 7.22
N SER A 258 12.71 0.34 6.26
CA SER A 258 13.77 -0.58 5.81
C SER A 258 14.72 -0.92 6.96
N ALA A 259 15.08 0.07 7.79
CA ALA A 259 15.95 -0.11 8.95
C ALA A 259 15.36 -1.09 9.97
N ALA A 260 14.05 -0.99 10.23
CA ALA A 260 13.35 -1.80 11.22
C ALA A 260 12.90 -3.17 10.67
N ALA A 261 12.50 -3.23 9.41
CA ALA A 261 11.78 -4.38 8.86
C ALA A 261 12.65 -5.33 8.05
N PHE A 262 13.75 -4.88 7.43
CA PHE A 262 14.54 -5.72 6.51
C PHE A 262 15.69 -6.43 7.21
N SER A 263 16.03 -7.62 6.71
CA SER A 263 17.26 -8.32 7.11
C SER A 263 18.49 -7.56 6.61
N ASP A 264 19.66 -7.80 7.18
CA ASP A 264 20.89 -7.13 6.74
C ASP A 264 21.23 -7.49 5.28
N GLY A 265 20.96 -8.74 4.87
CA GLY A 265 21.06 -9.17 3.47
C GLY A 265 20.09 -8.44 2.55
N ALA A 266 18.84 -8.28 2.97
CA ALA A 266 17.84 -7.52 2.21
C ALA A 266 18.23 -6.03 2.10
N LYS A 267 18.70 -5.39 3.19
CA LYS A 267 19.19 -4.00 3.16
C LYS A 267 20.36 -3.83 2.19
N ALA A 268 21.32 -4.75 2.21
CA ALA A 268 22.47 -4.72 1.31
C ALA A 268 22.03 -4.82 -0.17
N LEU A 269 21.13 -5.75 -0.48
CA LEU A 269 20.59 -5.92 -1.83
C LEU A 269 19.75 -4.71 -2.28
N THR A 270 18.87 -4.20 -1.42
CA THR A 270 18.11 -2.98 -1.67
C THR A 270 19.03 -1.79 -1.97
N SER A 271 20.13 -1.63 -1.24
CA SER A 271 21.12 -0.58 -1.51
C SER A 271 21.81 -0.75 -2.87
N GLU A 272 22.12 -1.99 -3.26
CA GLU A 272 22.71 -2.31 -4.56
C GLU A 272 21.75 -1.99 -5.72
N ILE A 273 20.49 -2.40 -5.61
CA ILE A 273 19.43 -2.12 -6.60
C ILE A 273 19.11 -0.62 -6.66
N ALA A 274 19.08 0.08 -5.52
CA ALA A 274 18.84 1.52 -5.50
C ALA A 274 19.93 2.30 -6.26
N ARG A 275 21.21 1.90 -6.09
CA ARG A 275 22.33 2.47 -6.88
C ARG A 275 22.17 2.20 -8.37
N LEU A 276 21.77 0.98 -8.74
CA LEU A 276 21.50 0.61 -10.13
C LEU A 276 20.38 1.47 -10.73
N ASN A 277 19.25 1.59 -10.03
CA ASN A 277 18.11 2.40 -10.47
C ASN A 277 18.49 3.88 -10.63
N SER A 278 19.28 4.43 -9.70
CA SER A 278 19.78 5.80 -9.79
C SER A 278 20.70 6.00 -10.99
N ALA A 279 21.59 5.04 -11.26
CA ALA A 279 22.47 5.07 -12.43
C ALA A 279 21.68 5.03 -13.75
N LEU A 280 20.62 4.22 -13.83
CA LEU A 280 19.74 4.12 -15.00
C LEU A 280 18.92 5.39 -15.24
N GLN A 281 18.60 6.16 -14.21
CA GLN A 281 17.88 7.42 -14.32
C GLN A 281 18.78 8.63 -14.64
N HIS A 282 20.11 8.45 -14.59
CA HIS A 282 21.04 9.55 -14.82
C HIS A 282 20.93 10.08 -16.26
N ARG A 283 20.60 11.37 -16.39
CA ARG A 283 20.50 12.03 -17.70
C ARG A 283 21.88 12.11 -18.35
N VAL A 284 22.03 11.46 -19.50
CA VAL A 284 23.29 11.47 -20.28
C VAL A 284 23.40 12.77 -21.06
N LEU A 285 24.45 13.55 -20.81
CA LEU A 285 24.68 14.83 -21.51
C LEU A 285 25.38 14.65 -22.87
N HIS A 286 26.25 13.63 -22.99
CA HIS A 286 27.03 13.35 -24.19
C HIS A 286 26.93 11.85 -24.57
N PRO A 287 25.80 11.42 -25.14
CA PRO A 287 25.65 10.06 -25.64
C PRO A 287 26.68 9.81 -26.76
N GLY A 288 27.38 8.67 -26.69
CA GLY A 288 28.39 8.26 -27.69
C GLY A 288 29.86 8.47 -27.31
N THR A 289 30.16 9.05 -26.14
CA THR A 289 31.55 9.10 -25.65
C THR A 289 32.02 7.73 -25.15
N ALA A 290 33.33 7.46 -25.20
CA ALA A 290 33.92 6.24 -24.65
C ALA A 290 33.60 6.07 -23.14
N ALA A 291 33.57 7.18 -22.39
CA ALA A 291 33.18 7.18 -20.99
C ALA A 291 31.72 6.72 -20.79
N HIS A 292 30.81 7.15 -21.67
CA HIS A 292 29.42 6.70 -21.62
C HIS A 292 29.28 5.21 -21.98
N GLN A 293 30.02 4.72 -22.97
CA GLN A 293 30.03 3.29 -23.31
C GLN A 293 30.53 2.44 -22.14
N LEU A 294 31.63 2.84 -21.49
CA LEU A 294 32.15 2.16 -20.30
C LEU A 294 31.13 2.17 -19.14
N PHE A 295 30.40 3.26 -18.96
CA PHE A 295 29.32 3.36 -17.97
C PHE A 295 28.18 2.39 -18.26
N ILE A 296 27.73 2.28 -19.52
CA ILE A 296 26.68 1.32 -19.91
C ILE A 296 27.15 -0.13 -19.72
N GLU A 297 28.38 -0.46 -20.13
CA GLU A 297 28.93 -1.81 -19.93
C GLU A 297 29.07 -2.16 -18.44
N LYS A 298 29.43 -1.17 -17.61
CA LYS A 298 29.44 -1.33 -16.14
C LYS A 298 28.05 -1.69 -15.61
N ILE A 299 27.00 -0.95 -16.02
CA ILE A 299 25.62 -1.24 -15.61
C ILE A 299 25.19 -2.64 -16.06
N LYS A 300 25.45 -3.02 -17.32
CA LYS A 300 25.12 -4.36 -17.82
C LYS A 300 25.81 -5.45 -16.99
N SER A 301 27.08 -5.27 -16.67
CA SER A 301 27.82 -6.20 -15.82
C SER A 301 27.24 -6.30 -14.42
N ASP A 302 26.81 -5.18 -13.84
CA ASP A 302 26.19 -5.14 -12.51
C ASP A 302 24.83 -5.87 -12.53
N ILE A 303 24.01 -5.70 -13.58
CA ILE A 303 22.75 -6.45 -13.79
C ILE A 303 23.02 -7.96 -13.90
N ILE A 304 23.98 -8.38 -14.72
CA ILE A 304 24.32 -9.81 -14.90
C ILE A 304 24.76 -10.42 -13.57
N SER A 305 25.57 -9.69 -12.79
CA SER A 305 26.00 -10.13 -11.46
C SER A 305 24.83 -10.31 -10.50
N LEU A 306 23.87 -9.36 -10.49
CA LEU A 306 22.66 -9.43 -9.67
C LEU A 306 21.78 -10.63 -10.06
N GLU A 307 21.56 -10.88 -11.34
CA GLU A 307 20.77 -12.02 -11.81
C GLU A 307 21.42 -13.36 -11.46
N HIS A 308 22.75 -13.45 -11.55
CA HIS A 308 23.46 -14.67 -11.15
C HIS A 308 23.34 -14.93 -9.64
N ARG A 309 23.42 -13.87 -8.82
CA ARG A 309 23.28 -13.97 -7.36
C ARG A 309 21.84 -14.18 -6.91
N PHE A 310 20.87 -13.62 -7.63
CA PHE A 310 19.45 -13.66 -7.29
C PHE A 310 18.60 -14.00 -8.53
N PRO A 311 18.54 -15.28 -8.93
CA PRO A 311 17.88 -15.72 -10.17
C PRO A 311 16.37 -15.43 -10.25
N ASN A 312 15.74 -15.15 -9.11
CA ASN A 312 14.31 -14.85 -9.01
C ASN A 312 13.96 -13.38 -9.30
N LEU A 313 14.95 -12.49 -9.39
CA LEU A 313 14.73 -11.08 -9.66
C LEU A 313 14.70 -10.81 -11.17
N ASP A 314 13.66 -10.12 -11.63
CA ASP A 314 13.49 -9.76 -13.03
C ASP A 314 14.07 -8.36 -13.33
N PHE A 315 15.11 -8.30 -14.16
CA PHE A 315 15.73 -7.07 -14.66
C PHE A 315 15.47 -6.81 -16.16
N THR A 316 14.44 -7.45 -16.74
CA THR A 316 14.12 -7.35 -18.17
C THR A 316 13.89 -5.90 -18.61
N ARG A 317 13.18 -5.11 -17.80
CA ARG A 317 12.90 -3.70 -18.11
C ARG A 317 14.16 -2.85 -18.08
N GLU A 318 15.04 -3.05 -17.10
CA GLU A 318 16.30 -2.33 -16.98
C GLU A 318 17.22 -2.62 -18.17
N LYS A 319 17.26 -3.88 -18.64
CA LYS A 319 17.99 -4.27 -19.85
C LYS A 319 17.43 -3.63 -21.12
N GLN A 320 16.10 -3.53 -21.24
CA GLN A 320 15.45 -2.84 -22.35
C GLN A 320 15.81 -1.35 -22.38
N ASN A 321 15.82 -0.69 -21.22
CA ASN A 321 16.19 0.72 -21.10
C ASN A 321 17.65 1.01 -21.52
N LEU A 322 18.56 0.04 -21.39
CA LEU A 322 19.96 0.17 -21.81
C LEU A 322 20.18 -0.06 -23.31
N SER A 323 19.16 -0.58 -24.00
CA SER A 323 19.21 -0.91 -25.42
C SER A 323 18.50 0.14 -26.29
N ALA A 324 17.81 1.10 -25.67
CA ALA A 324 17.13 2.25 -26.28
C ALA A 324 18.04 3.49 -26.26
#